data_AF-A0A7C9AT09-F1
#
_entry.id   AF-A0A7C9AT09-F1
#
_cell.length_a   1.000
_cell.length_b   1.000
_cell.length_c   1.000
_cell.angle_alpha   90.00
_cell.angle_beta   90.00
_cell.angle_gamma   90.00
#
_symmetry.space_group_name_H-M   'P 1'
#
loop_
_entity.id
_entity.type
_entity.pdbx_description
1 polymer ?
#
loop_
_entity_poly.entity_id
_entity_poly.type
_entity_poly.pdbx_seq_one_letter_code
_entity_poly.pdbx_strand_id
1 'polypeptide(L)'
;GNYTSPFALIIRGGCSFEDKVKRAQKAGFKAAIIYDNEYTGPLVAMAGNSAGVKIPAVFVSKASGETLKAYAGLDMELWILPGYENSAWSIMTISFISLLAMSA
;
A
#
# COMPACT_ATOMS: atom_id res chain seq x y z
N GLY A 1 4.35 -7.85 -25.25
CA GLY A 1 5.12 -6.75 -24.66
C GLY A 1 5.69 -7.25 -23.35
N ASN A 2 6.99 -7.05 -23.10
CA ASN A 2 7.62 -7.48 -21.86
C ASN A 2 7.28 -6.45 -20.76
N TYR A 3 6.18 -6.68 -20.03
CA TYR A 3 5.67 -5.78 -19.00
C TYR A 3 6.12 -6.20 -17.60
N THR A 4 7.38 -6.60 -17.41
CA THR A 4 7.89 -6.78 -16.05
C THR A 4 8.19 -5.41 -15.47
N SER A 5 7.18 -4.73 -14.95
CA SER A 5 7.35 -3.53 -14.13
C SER A 5 7.63 -3.97 -12.70
N PRO A 6 8.89 -4.08 -12.26
CA PRO A 6 9.19 -4.75 -11.02
C PRO A 6 8.73 -3.90 -9.83
N PHE A 7 8.28 -4.57 -8.78
CA PHE A 7 8.00 -3.95 -7.48
C PHE A 7 9.15 -4.25 -6.52
N ALA A 8 9.47 -3.28 -5.68
CA ALA A 8 10.48 -3.46 -4.64
C ALA A 8 9.83 -3.99 -3.36
N LEU A 9 10.31 -5.12 -2.83
CA LEU A 9 9.96 -5.61 -1.50
C LEU A 9 11.03 -5.17 -0.49
N ILE A 10 10.65 -4.43 0.55
CA ILE A 10 11.59 -3.74 1.45
C ILE A 10 11.19 -3.98 2.90
N ILE A 11 12.11 -4.43 3.75
CA ILE A 11 11.84 -4.54 5.20
C ILE A 11 11.87 -3.17 5.89
N ARG A 12 11.03 -2.98 6.90
CA ARG A 12 11.06 -1.82 7.82
C ARG A 12 12.36 -1.77 8.62
N GLY A 13 12.81 -0.57 8.96
CA GLY A 13 14.03 -0.30 9.75
C GLY A 13 15.15 0.36 8.94
N GLY A 14 16.17 0.86 9.64
CA GLY A 14 17.38 1.48 9.05
C GLY A 14 17.22 2.90 8.51
N CYS A 15 16.12 3.22 7.80
CA CYS A 15 15.80 4.56 7.32
C CYS A 15 14.29 4.81 7.26
N SER A 16 13.90 6.05 6.97
CA SER A 16 12.50 6.46 6.89
C SER A 16 11.73 5.76 5.76
N PHE A 17 10.39 5.74 5.84
CA PHE A 17 9.55 5.19 4.77
C PHE A 17 9.75 5.94 3.45
N GLU A 18 9.79 7.28 3.49
CA GLU A 18 10.03 8.09 2.29
C GLU A 18 11.36 7.77 1.61
N ASP A 19 12.44 7.55 2.38
CA ASP A 19 13.76 7.25 1.83
C ASP A 19 13.76 5.92 1.11
N LYS A 20 13.06 4.92 1.66
CA LYS A 20 12.89 3.61 1.02
C LYS A 20 12.19 3.74 -0.32
N VAL A 21 11.07 4.47 -0.36
CA VAL A 21 10.28 4.66 -1.58
C VAL A 21 11.06 5.47 -2.62
N LYS A 22 11.74 6.56 -2.21
CA LYS A 22 12.58 7.37 -3.10
C LYS A 22 13.76 6.57 -3.68
N ARG A 23 14.37 5.69 -2.88
CA ARG A 23 15.44 4.78 -3.35
C ARG A 23 14.92 3.74 -4.34
N ALA A 24 13.77 3.12 -4.05
CA ALA A 24 13.12 2.19 -4.97
C ALA A 24 12.76 2.86 -6.30
N GLN A 25 12.19 4.06 -6.24
CA GLN A 25 11.90 4.88 -7.41
C GLN A 25 13.16 5.18 -8.23
N LYS A 26 14.25 5.61 -7.57
CA LYS A 26 15.52 5.91 -8.23
C LYS A 26 16.13 4.67 -8.91
N ALA A 27 15.90 3.48 -8.35
CA ALA A 27 16.32 2.21 -8.92
C ALA A 27 15.42 1.70 -10.06
N GLY A 28 14.34 2.42 -10.41
CA GLY A 28 13.48 2.10 -11.55
C GLY A 28 12.28 1.20 -11.24
N PHE A 29 12.07 0.84 -9.97
CA PHE A 29 10.88 0.08 -9.56
C PHE A 29 9.60 0.90 -9.73
N LYS A 30 8.49 0.22 -10.03
CA LYS A 30 7.19 0.88 -10.28
C LYS A 30 6.28 0.96 -9.06
N ALA A 31 6.58 0.21 -8.01
CA ALA A 31 5.94 0.31 -6.72
C ALA A 31 6.88 -0.16 -5.61
N ALA A 32 6.60 0.23 -4.37
CA ALA A 32 7.30 -0.21 -3.18
C ALA A 32 6.34 -0.91 -2.20
N ILE A 33 6.65 -2.13 -1.81
CA ILE A 33 5.96 -2.89 -0.78
C ILE A 33 6.89 -2.92 0.42
N ILE A 34 6.56 -2.17 1.45
CA ILE A 34 7.32 -2.14 2.69
C ILE A 34 6.65 -3.09 3.66
N TYR A 35 7.38 -4.05 4.23
CA TYR A 35 6.81 -4.98 5.21
C TYR A 35 7.42 -4.77 6.60
N ASP A 36 6.62 -5.03 7.62
CA ASP A 36 7.03 -4.86 9.01
C ASP A 36 8.20 -5.79 9.39
N ASN A 37 9.05 -5.34 10.32
CA ASN A 37 10.14 -6.14 10.88
C ASN A 37 9.71 -6.91 12.14
N GLU A 38 8.54 -6.58 12.71
CA GLU A 38 7.96 -7.18 13.90
C GLU A 38 6.69 -7.98 13.58
N TYR A 39 6.44 -9.08 14.29
CA TYR A 39 5.22 -9.89 14.11
C TYR A 39 4.05 -9.37 14.94
N THR A 40 4.33 -8.67 16.03
CA THR A 40 3.35 -8.24 17.02
C THR A 40 3.29 -6.71 17.03
N GLY A 41 2.19 -6.15 16.55
CA GLY A 41 1.96 -4.71 16.55
C GLY A 41 0.91 -4.31 15.51
N PRO A 42 0.20 -3.19 15.72
CA PRO A 42 -0.67 -2.65 14.68
C PRO A 42 0.17 -2.19 13.48
N LEU A 43 -0.39 -2.33 12.28
CA LEU A 43 0.20 -1.69 11.10
C LEU A 43 0.21 -0.18 11.31
N VAL A 44 1.34 0.44 11.00
CA VAL A 44 1.52 1.88 11.12
C VAL A 44 1.23 2.56 9.78
N ALA A 45 0.64 3.75 9.84
CA ALA A 45 0.58 4.63 8.68
C ALA A 45 2.01 5.07 8.33
N MET A 46 2.37 5.02 7.05
CA MET A 46 3.67 5.50 6.58
C MET A 46 3.72 7.03 6.73
N ALA A 47 4.39 7.51 7.77
CA ALA A 47 4.62 8.93 8.00
C ALA A 47 5.91 9.40 7.30
N GLY A 48 5.89 10.63 6.78
CA GLY A 48 7.03 11.27 6.14
C GLY A 48 6.63 12.37 5.16
N ASN A 49 7.63 12.95 4.50
CA ASN A 49 7.50 13.91 3.42
C ASN A 49 7.33 13.21 2.07
N SER A 50 6.11 13.26 1.55
CA SER A 50 5.75 12.71 0.24
C SER A 50 6.30 13.50 -0.95
N ALA A 51 6.95 14.66 -0.75
CA ALA A 51 7.52 15.44 -1.84
C ALA A 51 8.52 14.60 -2.65
N GLY A 52 8.26 14.48 -3.95
CA GLY A 52 9.10 13.72 -4.89
C GLY A 52 8.85 12.20 -4.92
N VAL A 53 7.92 11.69 -4.11
CA VAL A 53 7.43 10.31 -4.21
C VAL A 53 6.39 10.23 -5.33
N LYS A 54 6.64 9.42 -6.36
CA LYS A 54 5.80 9.28 -7.56
C LYS A 54 5.34 7.85 -7.83
N ILE A 55 5.88 6.86 -7.11
CA ILE A 55 5.47 5.46 -7.22
C ILE A 55 4.51 5.10 -6.08
N PRO A 56 3.52 4.21 -6.30
CA PRO A 56 2.71 3.66 -5.23
C PRO A 56 3.57 2.99 -4.17
N ALA A 57 3.19 3.18 -2.91
CA ALA A 57 3.80 2.51 -1.78
C ALA A 57 2.72 1.95 -0.85
N VAL A 58 2.90 0.71 -0.40
CA VAL A 58 2.02 0.07 0.58
C VAL A 58 2.82 -0.50 1.73
N PHE A 59 2.22 -0.52 2.92
CA PHE A 59 2.79 -1.14 4.11
C PHE A 59 2.01 -2.40 4.47
N VAL A 60 2.70 -3.53 4.65
CA VAL A 60 2.11 -4.84 4.94
C VAL A 60 2.73 -5.47 6.19
N SER A 61 2.05 -6.48 6.74
CA SER A 61 2.56 -7.22 7.89
C SER A 61 3.83 -8.00 7.56
N LYS A 62 4.59 -8.35 8.60
CA LYS A 62 5.77 -9.21 8.44
C LYS A 62 5.45 -10.54 7.78
N ALA A 63 4.36 -11.19 8.19
CA ALA A 63 3.92 -12.47 7.62
C ALA A 63 3.63 -12.37 6.11
N SER A 64 2.93 -11.31 5.68
CA SER A 64 2.69 -11.06 4.26
C SER A 64 3.99 -10.78 3.50
N GLY A 65 4.90 -9.99 4.09
CA GLY A 65 6.21 -9.70 3.51
C GLY A 65 7.08 -10.95 3.33
N GLU A 66 7.12 -11.83 4.32
CA GLU A 66 7.87 -13.10 4.25
C GLU A 66 7.25 -14.06 3.23
N THR A 67 5.92 -14.09 3.13
CA THR A 67 5.24 -14.84 2.09
C THR A 67 5.62 -14.31 0.70
N LEU A 68 5.56 -13.00 0.47
CA LEU A 68 5.96 -12.37 -0.80
C LEU A 68 7.44 -12.61 -1.13
N LYS A 69 8.31 -12.64 -0.11
CA LYS A 69 9.75 -12.91 -0.29
C LYS A 69 9.98 -14.29 -0.90
N ALA A 70 9.15 -15.29 -0.59
CA ALA A 70 9.26 -16.62 -1.18
C ALA A 70 8.99 -16.65 -2.70
N TYR A 71 8.27 -15.65 -3.22
CA TYR A 71 7.96 -15.51 -4.64
C TYR A 71 8.83 -14.46 -5.35
N ALA A 72 9.72 -13.77 -4.62
CA ALA A 72 10.58 -12.74 -5.20
C ALA A 72 11.53 -13.35 -6.26
N GLY A 73 11.49 -12.81 -7.47
CA GLY A 73 12.31 -13.27 -8.60
C GLY A 73 11.68 -14.40 -9.42
N LEU A 74 10.49 -14.88 -9.04
CA LEU A 74 9.68 -15.75 -9.88
C LEU A 74 8.82 -14.92 -10.85
N ASP A 75 8.35 -15.57 -11.92
CA ASP A 75 7.36 -14.97 -12.80
C ASP A 75 5.99 -15.01 -12.10
N MET A 76 5.60 -13.88 -11.53
CA MET A 76 4.35 -13.74 -10.79
C MET A 76 3.66 -12.43 -11.17
N GLU A 77 2.33 -12.46 -11.14
CA GLU A 77 1.51 -11.26 -11.29
C GLU A 77 1.10 -10.73 -9.91
N LEU A 78 1.33 -9.44 -9.67
CA LEU A 78 1.01 -8.79 -8.40
C LEU A 78 0.26 -7.49 -8.64
N TRP A 79 -0.89 -7.34 -7.98
CA TRP A 79 -1.78 -6.20 -8.13
C TRP A 79 -1.82 -5.38 -6.84
N ILE A 80 -1.65 -4.06 -6.95
CA ILE A 80 -1.91 -3.10 -5.88
C ILE A 80 -3.19 -2.37 -6.25
N LEU A 81 -4.26 -2.61 -5.50
CA LEU A 81 -5.55 -1.97 -5.69
C LEU A 81 -5.77 -0.94 -4.59
N PRO A 82 -6.37 0.23 -4.90
CA PRO A 82 -6.76 1.18 -3.88
C PRO A 82 -7.79 0.53 -2.94
N GLY A 83 -7.61 0.68 -1.63
CA GLY A 83 -8.62 0.29 -0.65
C GLY A 83 -9.86 1.15 -0.83
N TYR A 84 -10.99 0.53 -1.16
CA TYR A 84 -12.28 1.20 -1.16
C TYR A 84 -12.80 1.25 0.28
N GLU A 85 -12.42 2.29 1.01
CA GLU A 85 -13.09 2.60 2.27
C GLU A 85 -14.46 3.18 1.91
N ASN A 86 -15.55 2.55 2.38
CA ASN A 86 -16.86 3.21 2.38
C ASN A 86 -16.71 4.45 3.25
N SER A 87 -16.54 5.60 2.62
CA SER A 87 -16.51 6.89 3.29
C SER A 87 -17.70 6.96 4.23
N ALA A 88 -17.48 7.32 5.50
CA ALA A 88 -18.58 7.54 6.45
C ALA A 88 -19.62 8.53 5.88
N TRP A 89 -19.16 9.40 4.99
CA TRP A 89 -19.97 10.31 4.18
C TRP A 89 -20.88 9.58 3.19
N SER A 90 -20.39 8.55 2.49
CA SER A 90 -21.23 7.71 1.61
C SER A 90 -22.33 7.00 2.40
N ILE A 91 -22.01 6.46 3.57
CA ILE A 91 -23.00 5.84 4.47
C ILE A 91 -24.03 6.88 4.91
N MET A 92 -23.57 8.06 5.32
CA MET A 92 -24.41 9.18 5.74
C MET A 92 -25.36 9.63 4.62
N THR A 93 -24.86 9.86 3.40
CA THR A 93 -25.67 10.27 2.25
C THR A 93 -26.75 9.25 1.91
N ILE A 94 -26.40 7.95 1.90
CA ILE A 94 -27.37 6.88 1.64
C ILE A 94 -28.46 6.88 2.73
N SER A 95 -28.09 6.96 4.01
CA SER A 95 -29.06 6.99 5.11
C SER A 95 -30.00 8.20 5.05
N PHE A 96 -29.50 9.40 4.72
CA PHE A 96 -30.33 10.60 4.59
C PHE A 96 -31.32 10.51 3.42
N ILE A 97 -30.88 10.02 2.26
CA ILE A 97 -31.76 9.81 1.10
C ILE A 97 -32.84 8.78 1.44
N SER A 98 -32.48 7.69 2.11
CA SER A 98 -33.45 6.69 2.57
C SER A 98 -34.46 7.28 3.56
N LEU A 99 -34.01 8.10 4.52
CA LEU A 99 -34.90 8.77 5.48
C LEU A 99 -35.89 9.70 4.78
N LEU A 100 -35.41 10.52 3.84
CA LEU A 100 -36.26 11.43 3.07
C LEU A 100 -37.31 10.68 2.25
N ALA A 101 -36.92 9.58 1.59
CA ALA A 101 -37.83 8.76 0.80
C ALA A 101 -38.91 8.05 1.64
N MET A 102 -38.64 7.74 2.92
CA MET A 102 -39.65 7.17 3.83
C MET A 102 -40.58 8.23 4.45
N SER A 103 -40.19 9.51 4.41
CA SER A 103 -40.94 10.62 5.01
C SER A 103 -41.85 11.38 4.03
N ALA A 104 -41.80 11.02 2.74
CA ALA A 104 -42.59 11.61 1.66
C ALA A 104 -43.83 10.76 1.31
#